data_AF-A0A6L9EKW0-F1
#
_entry.id   AF-A0A6L9EKW0-F1
#
_cell.length_a   1.000
_cell.length_b   1.000
_cell.length_c   1.000
_cell.angle_alpha   90.00
_cell.angle_beta   90.00
_cell.angle_gamma   90.00
#
_symmetry.space_group_name_H-M   'P 1'
#
loop_
_entity.id
_entity.type
_entity.pdbx_description
1 polymer ?
#
loop_
_entity_poly.entity_id
_entity_poly.type
_entity_poly.pdbx_seq_one_letter_code
_entity_poly.pdbx_strand_id
1 'polypeptide(L)'
;MEYKSTIKSRPYLYKETKKAASIINKGLQIKELKNESLENNIFQVETETRMKELASIIGTRLKELDSYLIQKIESSNIETSKLIVLYAILKNDRLFFEFMNEVYKEKIILKDLFIRDKDFGVFFQNKREQSDKVDSWSEYTFKKLKQVYIRILFESGLIANQKGDREIVLPIIDSEVKDYIYKLGDKVYINAILGITE
;
A
#
# COMPACT_ATOMS: atom_id res chain seq x y z
N MET A 1 -11.72 -10.14 -4.04
CA MET A 1 -11.92 -9.01 -3.11
C MET A 1 -12.94 -8.04 -3.71
N GLU A 2 -13.77 -7.40 -2.88
CA GLU A 2 -14.79 -6.42 -3.32
C GLU A 2 -14.16 -5.02 -3.49
N TYR A 3 -14.68 -4.20 -4.41
CA TYR A 3 -14.27 -2.79 -4.52
C TYR A 3 -14.67 -1.99 -3.28
N LYS A 4 -13.74 -1.21 -2.74
CA LYS A 4 -13.94 -0.33 -1.58
C LYS A 4 -13.24 0.99 -1.83
N SER A 5 -13.76 2.06 -1.24
CA SER A 5 -13.11 3.39 -1.26
C SER A 5 -12.49 3.77 0.08
N THR A 6 -12.42 2.85 1.04
CA THR A 6 -11.95 3.10 2.41
C THR A 6 -10.49 3.52 2.48
N ILE A 7 -9.67 3.15 1.49
CA ILE A 7 -8.28 3.62 1.40
C ILE A 7 -8.15 5.14 1.37
N LYS A 8 -9.20 5.87 0.94
CA LYS A 8 -9.21 7.35 0.94
C LYS A 8 -8.97 8.00 2.31
N SER A 9 -9.17 7.26 3.40
CA SER A 9 -8.88 7.69 4.78
C SER A 9 -7.73 6.92 5.44
N ARG A 10 -7.03 6.05 4.69
CA ARG A 10 -5.97 5.17 5.21
C ARG A 10 -4.64 5.49 4.53
N PRO A 11 -3.86 6.46 5.08
CA PRO A 11 -2.57 6.83 4.52
C PRO A 11 -1.56 5.67 4.59
N TYR A 12 -0.38 5.84 4.01
CA TYR A 12 0.61 4.77 3.91
C TYR A 12 1.12 4.25 5.27
N LEU A 13 1.34 5.13 6.26
CA LEU A 13 1.65 4.76 7.67
C LEU A 13 2.87 3.84 7.84
N TYR A 14 3.94 4.08 7.08
CA TYR A 14 5.12 3.22 7.12
C TYR A 14 5.80 3.19 8.48
N LYS A 15 6.02 4.35 9.11
CA LYS A 15 6.72 4.45 10.39
C LYS A 15 5.96 3.72 11.50
N GLU A 16 4.64 3.93 11.52
CA GLU A 16 3.72 3.30 12.46
C GLU A 16 3.65 1.79 12.21
N THR A 17 3.57 1.36 10.95
CA THR A 17 3.56 -0.07 10.60
C THR A 17 4.88 -0.74 11.00
N LYS A 18 6.04 -0.10 10.77
CA LYS A 18 7.35 -0.62 11.18
C LYS A 18 7.47 -0.72 12.70
N LYS A 19 6.94 0.27 13.44
CA LYS A 19 6.90 0.24 14.91
C LYS A 19 6.01 -0.90 15.41
N ALA A 20 4.83 -1.09 14.84
CA ALA A 20 3.95 -2.20 15.16
C ALA A 20 4.60 -3.56 14.86
N ALA A 21 5.25 -3.70 13.70
CA ALA A 21 6.00 -4.91 13.33
C ALA A 21 7.09 -5.25 14.36
N SER A 22 7.87 -4.26 14.82
CA SER A 22 8.88 -4.46 15.87
C SER A 22 8.29 -4.97 17.18
N ILE A 23 7.13 -4.47 17.59
CA ILE A 23 6.47 -4.92 18.81
C ILE A 23 5.91 -6.34 18.64
N ILE A 24 5.36 -6.65 17.47
CA ILE A 24 4.87 -8.00 17.14
C ILE A 24 6.01 -9.02 17.12
N ASN A 25 7.17 -8.66 16.54
CA ASN A 25 8.36 -9.52 16.53
C ASN A 25 8.91 -9.79 17.95
N LYS A 26 8.58 -8.93 18.93
CA LYS A 26 8.92 -9.13 20.36
C LYS A 26 7.89 -9.98 21.12
N GLY A 27 6.84 -10.46 20.46
CA GLY A 27 5.88 -11.42 21.01
C GLY A 27 4.44 -10.92 21.14
N LEU A 28 4.15 -9.65 20.82
CA LEU A 28 2.77 -9.14 20.83
C LEU A 28 1.95 -9.78 19.70
N GLN A 29 0.74 -10.26 19.99
CA GLN A 29 -0.15 -10.73 18.95
C GLN A 29 -0.80 -9.55 18.22
N ILE A 30 -1.03 -9.67 16.90
CA ILE A 30 -1.66 -8.60 16.10
C ILE A 30 -3.04 -8.19 16.67
N LYS A 31 -3.79 -9.12 17.26
CA LYS A 31 -5.09 -8.85 17.88
C LYS A 31 -5.00 -7.91 19.10
N GLU A 32 -3.84 -7.85 19.74
CA GLU A 32 -3.57 -7.06 20.95
C GLU A 32 -3.09 -5.64 20.60
N LEU A 33 -2.73 -5.38 19.34
CA LEU A 33 -2.20 -4.09 18.87
C LEU A 33 -3.10 -2.90 19.21
N LYS A 34 -4.42 -3.10 19.24
CA LYS A 34 -5.37 -2.05 19.61
C LYS A 34 -5.29 -1.68 21.10
N ASN A 35 -5.15 -2.67 21.97
CA ASN A 35 -5.02 -2.45 23.41
C ASN A 35 -3.65 -1.82 23.71
N GLU A 36 -2.60 -2.38 23.12
CA GLU A 36 -1.23 -1.86 23.21
C GLU A 36 -1.16 -0.39 22.76
N SER A 37 -1.85 -0.04 21.66
CA SER A 37 -1.91 1.34 21.19
C SER A 37 -2.65 2.29 22.13
N LEU A 38 -3.58 1.81 22.95
CA LEU A 38 -4.34 2.65 23.89
C LEU A 38 -3.61 2.82 25.21
N GLU A 39 -3.03 1.75 25.72
CA GLU A 39 -2.34 1.75 27.01
C GLU A 39 -1.00 2.47 26.93
N ASN A 40 -0.23 2.23 25.87
CA ASN A 40 1.15 2.70 25.75
C ASN A 40 1.36 3.80 24.70
N ASN A 41 0.28 4.27 24.05
CA ASN A 41 0.32 5.25 22.95
C ASN A 41 1.46 5.00 21.96
N ILE A 42 1.58 3.76 21.47
CA ILE A 42 2.72 3.35 20.64
C ILE A 42 2.86 4.19 19.36
N PHE A 43 1.81 4.84 18.87
CA PHE A 43 1.88 5.70 17.68
C PHE A 43 2.09 7.19 18.00
N GLN A 44 2.17 7.58 19.28
CA GLN A 44 2.41 8.96 19.72
C GLN A 44 1.42 9.96 19.12
N VAL A 45 0.13 9.63 19.16
CA VAL A 45 -0.96 10.50 18.68
C VAL A 45 -1.77 11.05 19.85
N GLU A 46 -2.44 12.17 19.62
CA GLU A 46 -3.08 12.94 20.70
C GLU A 46 -4.41 12.35 21.19
N THR A 47 -5.15 11.65 20.32
CA THR A 47 -6.52 11.21 20.64
C THR A 47 -6.65 9.69 20.62
N GLU A 48 -7.40 9.13 21.57
CA GLU A 48 -7.74 7.71 21.58
C GLU A 48 -8.40 7.25 20.28
N THR A 49 -9.24 8.09 19.68
CA THR A 49 -9.88 7.80 18.40
C THR A 49 -8.83 7.53 17.32
N ARG A 50 -7.79 8.36 17.27
CA ARG A 50 -6.68 8.17 16.33
C ARG A 50 -5.82 6.96 16.68
N MET A 51 -5.58 6.68 17.96
CA MET A 51 -4.88 5.45 18.40
C MET A 51 -5.61 4.19 17.90
N LYS A 52 -6.92 4.10 18.15
CA LYS A 52 -7.78 2.98 17.72
C LYS A 52 -7.80 2.84 16.21
N GLU A 53 -7.89 3.96 15.50
CA GLU A 53 -7.92 4.00 14.03
C GLU A 53 -6.61 3.47 13.43
N LEU A 54 -5.45 3.98 13.89
CA LEU A 54 -4.14 3.55 13.41
C LEU A 54 -3.90 2.06 13.68
N ALA A 55 -4.16 1.60 14.91
CA ALA A 55 -4.01 0.19 15.27
C ALA A 55 -4.90 -0.72 14.40
N SER A 56 -6.13 -0.29 14.11
CA SER A 56 -7.05 -1.05 13.26
C SER A 56 -6.56 -1.14 11.81
N ILE A 57 -6.11 -0.02 11.22
CA ILE A 57 -5.59 0.02 9.85
C ILE A 57 -4.34 -0.85 9.74
N ILE A 58 -3.39 -0.68 10.65
CA ILE A 58 -2.10 -1.41 10.64
C ILE A 58 -2.33 -2.89 10.91
N GLY A 59 -3.14 -3.23 11.91
CA GLY A 59 -3.48 -4.62 12.21
C GLY A 59 -4.17 -5.33 11.04
N THR A 60 -5.02 -4.63 10.28
CA THR A 60 -5.62 -5.19 9.05
C THR A 60 -4.57 -5.50 7.99
N ARG A 61 -3.60 -4.61 7.79
CA ARG A 61 -2.49 -4.82 6.83
C ARG A 61 -1.59 -5.98 7.24
N LEU A 62 -1.17 -6.01 8.50
CA LEU A 62 -0.23 -7.02 9.01
C LEU A 62 -0.84 -8.43 9.07
N LYS A 63 -2.17 -8.57 9.14
CA LYS A 63 -2.85 -9.88 9.08
C LYS A 63 -2.65 -10.62 7.75
N GLU A 64 -2.38 -9.90 6.67
CA GLU A 64 -2.13 -10.50 5.34
C GLU A 64 -0.67 -10.96 5.16
N LEU A 65 0.17 -10.76 6.17
CA LEU A 65 1.59 -11.10 6.18
C LEU A 65 1.87 -12.21 7.20
N ASP A 66 2.75 -13.14 6.85
CA ASP A 66 3.29 -14.11 7.80
C ASP A 66 4.41 -13.50 8.67
N SER A 67 4.88 -14.29 9.63
CA SER A 67 5.94 -13.88 10.55
C SER A 67 7.24 -13.50 9.85
N TYR A 68 7.58 -14.13 8.72
CA TYR A 68 8.80 -13.82 7.99
C TYR A 68 8.72 -12.42 7.37
N LEU A 69 7.60 -12.09 6.72
CA LEU A 69 7.42 -10.77 6.12
C LEU A 69 7.32 -9.66 7.18
N ILE A 70 6.66 -9.91 8.31
CA ILE A 70 6.62 -8.97 9.45
C ILE A 70 8.03 -8.74 10.02
N GLN A 71 8.84 -9.80 10.14
CA GLN A 71 10.25 -9.68 10.54
C GLN A 71 11.05 -8.84 9.52
N LYS A 72 10.84 -9.04 8.22
CA LYS A 72 11.54 -8.29 7.17
C LYS A 72 11.13 -6.83 7.10
N ILE A 73 9.92 -6.44 7.53
CA ILE A 73 9.59 -5.01 7.71
C ILE A 73 10.56 -4.35 8.72
N GLU A 74 10.89 -5.02 9.81
CA GLU A 74 11.80 -4.46 10.81
C GLU A 74 13.26 -4.46 10.36
N SER A 75 13.73 -5.62 9.88
CA SER A 75 15.15 -5.94 9.71
C SER A 75 15.76 -5.62 8.34
N SER A 76 14.95 -5.46 7.29
CA SER A 76 15.46 -5.13 5.95
C SER A 76 15.84 -3.66 5.79
N ASN A 77 16.51 -3.34 4.69
CA ASN A 77 16.76 -1.96 4.27
C ASN A 77 15.43 -1.19 4.07
N ILE A 78 15.50 0.13 4.11
CA ILE A 78 14.32 0.99 4.08
C ILE A 78 13.45 0.81 2.83
N GLU A 79 14.05 0.56 1.67
CA GLU A 79 13.34 0.39 0.40
C GLU A 79 12.54 -0.91 0.42
N THR A 80 13.19 -2.03 0.73
CA THR A 80 12.53 -3.34 0.84
C THR A 80 11.44 -3.33 1.92
N SER A 81 11.73 -2.74 3.08
CA SER A 81 10.76 -2.61 4.18
C SER A 81 9.51 -1.85 3.75
N LYS A 82 9.69 -0.74 3.01
CA LYS A 82 8.57 0.00 2.41
C LYS A 82 7.80 -0.87 1.40
N LEU A 83 8.47 -1.57 0.50
CA LEU A 83 7.79 -2.40 -0.48
C LEU A 83 6.97 -3.54 0.15
N ILE A 84 7.41 -4.10 1.28
CA ILE A 84 6.61 -5.09 2.03
C ILE A 84 5.33 -4.45 2.60
N VAL A 85 5.42 -3.22 3.14
CA VAL A 85 4.23 -2.48 3.61
C VAL A 85 3.28 -2.15 2.45
N LEU A 86 3.82 -1.73 1.30
CA LEU A 86 3.03 -1.50 0.09
C LEU A 86 2.32 -2.78 -0.36
N TYR A 87 3.04 -3.90 -0.42
CA TYR A 87 2.50 -5.21 -0.73
C TYR A 87 1.31 -5.58 0.17
N ALA A 88 1.43 -5.37 1.49
CA ALA A 88 0.31 -5.58 2.43
C ALA A 88 -0.91 -4.69 2.13
N ILE A 89 -0.69 -3.46 1.65
CA ILE A 89 -1.79 -2.57 1.22
C ILE A 89 -2.46 -3.11 -0.03
N LEU A 90 -1.69 -3.58 -1.03
CA LEU A 90 -2.24 -4.12 -2.28
C LEU A 90 -3.09 -5.37 -2.03
N LYS A 91 -2.69 -6.24 -1.08
CA LYS A 91 -3.51 -7.39 -0.67
C LYS A 91 -4.85 -7.00 -0.04
N ASN A 92 -4.93 -5.80 0.55
CA ASN A 92 -6.11 -5.31 1.25
C ASN A 92 -6.99 -4.35 0.43
N ASP A 93 -6.52 -3.88 -0.72
CA ASP A 93 -7.25 -2.93 -1.56
C ASP A 93 -7.19 -3.29 -3.04
N ARG A 94 -8.28 -3.89 -3.53
CA ARG A 94 -8.41 -4.36 -4.90
C ARG A 94 -8.21 -3.23 -5.91
N LEU A 95 -8.84 -2.07 -5.69
CA LEU A 95 -8.81 -0.99 -6.67
C LEU A 95 -7.40 -0.41 -6.80
N PHE A 96 -6.70 -0.28 -5.68
CA PHE A 96 -5.33 0.20 -5.70
C PHE A 96 -4.37 -0.83 -6.31
N PHE A 97 -4.57 -2.13 -6.03
CA PHE A 97 -3.85 -3.19 -6.75
C PHE A 97 -4.08 -3.14 -8.26
N GLU A 98 -5.32 -2.98 -8.72
CA GLU A 98 -5.64 -2.86 -10.14
C GLU A 98 -4.98 -1.62 -10.75
N PHE A 99 -4.95 -0.47 -10.05
CA PHE A 99 -4.19 0.70 -10.50
C PHE A 99 -2.70 0.39 -10.65
N MET A 100 -2.10 -0.31 -9.69
CA MET A 100 -0.70 -0.72 -9.78
C MET A 100 -0.45 -1.65 -10.97
N ASN A 101 -1.33 -2.62 -11.19
CA ASN A 101 -1.14 -3.67 -12.19
C ASN A 101 -1.48 -3.21 -13.62
N GLU A 102 -2.47 -2.34 -13.79
CA GLU A 102 -2.98 -1.91 -15.10
C GLU A 102 -2.34 -0.60 -15.57
N VAL A 103 -1.98 0.30 -14.64
CA VAL A 103 -1.44 1.62 -14.99
C VAL A 103 0.04 1.71 -14.65
N TYR A 104 0.39 1.60 -13.37
CA TYR A 104 1.79 1.80 -12.92
C TYR A 104 2.75 0.82 -13.60
N LYS A 105 2.40 -0.48 -13.62
CA LYS A 105 3.21 -1.53 -14.25
C LYS A 105 3.41 -1.27 -15.75
N GLU A 106 2.33 -0.92 -16.46
CA GLU A 106 2.38 -0.65 -17.91
C GLU A 106 3.30 0.53 -18.24
N LYS A 107 3.27 1.59 -17.43
CA LYS A 107 4.17 2.75 -17.57
C LYS A 107 5.64 2.35 -17.56
N ILE A 108 6.03 1.46 -16.66
CA ILE A 108 7.40 0.92 -16.60
C ILE A 108 7.71 0.06 -17.84
N ILE A 109 6.82 -0.86 -18.21
CA ILE A 109 7.01 -1.76 -19.36
C ILE A 109 7.20 -0.95 -20.67
N LEU A 110 6.39 0.08 -20.86
CA LEU A 110 6.44 0.96 -22.03
C LEU A 110 7.54 2.03 -21.95
N LYS A 111 8.30 2.08 -20.83
CA LYS A 111 9.31 3.10 -20.55
C LYS A 111 8.78 4.54 -20.52
N ASP A 112 7.47 4.73 -20.37
CA ASP A 112 6.86 6.03 -20.03
C ASP A 112 6.91 6.20 -18.51
N LEU A 113 8.07 6.61 -17.99
CA LEU A 113 8.34 6.71 -16.54
C LEU A 113 7.63 7.90 -15.87
N PHE A 114 6.41 8.25 -16.31
CA PHE A 114 5.63 9.36 -15.78
C PHE A 114 4.15 9.01 -15.62
N ILE A 115 3.64 9.21 -14.40
CA ILE A 115 2.21 9.10 -14.09
C ILE A 115 1.59 10.49 -14.07
N ARG A 116 0.65 10.70 -14.98
CA ARG A 116 -0.02 11.97 -15.24
C ARG A 116 -1.46 11.92 -14.75
N ASP A 117 -2.05 13.10 -14.60
CA ASP A 117 -3.41 13.24 -14.10
C ASP A 117 -4.46 12.53 -14.96
N LYS A 118 -4.22 12.47 -16.28
CA LYS A 118 -5.05 11.74 -17.23
C LYS A 118 -5.06 10.22 -16.97
N ASP A 119 -3.95 9.64 -16.51
CA ASP A 119 -3.82 8.20 -16.32
C ASP A 119 -4.77 7.72 -15.21
N PHE A 120 -4.90 8.51 -14.13
CA PHE A 120 -5.91 8.27 -13.08
C PHE A 120 -7.35 8.42 -13.61
N GLY A 121 -7.60 9.44 -14.44
CA GLY A 121 -8.93 9.70 -14.98
C GLY A 121 -9.42 8.56 -15.87
N VAL A 122 -8.56 8.10 -16.80
CA VAL A 122 -8.85 6.95 -17.67
C VAL A 122 -9.06 5.68 -16.85
N PHE A 123 -8.18 5.42 -15.87
CA PHE A 123 -8.33 4.26 -14.98
C PHE A 123 -9.69 4.25 -14.27
N PHE A 124 -10.06 5.33 -13.59
CA PHE A 124 -11.34 5.37 -12.86
C PHE A 124 -12.54 5.29 -13.80
N GLN A 125 -12.49 5.92 -14.97
CA GLN A 125 -13.54 5.80 -15.98
C GLN A 125 -13.76 4.33 -16.38
N ASN A 126 -12.69 3.61 -16.72
CA ASN A 126 -12.77 2.21 -17.07
C ASN A 126 -13.35 1.36 -15.91
N LYS A 127 -12.98 1.67 -14.66
CA LYS A 127 -13.52 0.95 -13.49
C LYS A 127 -14.99 1.25 -13.20
N ARG A 128 -15.49 2.43 -13.55
CA ARG A 128 -16.93 2.74 -13.50
C ARG A 128 -17.71 1.86 -14.47
N GLU A 129 -17.26 1.80 -15.72
CA GLU A 129 -17.91 0.98 -16.76
C GLU A 129 -17.92 -0.51 -16.44
N GLN A 130 -16.93 -1.01 -15.70
CA GLN A 130 -16.81 -2.42 -15.32
C GLN A 130 -17.58 -2.79 -14.04
N SER A 131 -18.10 -1.82 -13.28
CA SER A 131 -18.62 -2.07 -11.93
C SER A 131 -19.61 -1.00 -11.47
N ASP A 132 -20.88 -1.36 -11.38
CA ASP A 132 -21.96 -0.52 -10.83
C ASP A 132 -21.60 0.04 -9.44
N LYS A 133 -20.87 -0.73 -8.63
CA LYS A 133 -20.42 -0.28 -7.32
C LYS A 133 -19.45 0.89 -7.42
N VAL A 134 -18.50 0.84 -8.35
CA VAL A 134 -17.54 1.93 -8.55
C VAL A 134 -18.22 3.11 -9.22
N ASP A 135 -19.10 2.85 -10.20
CA ASP A 135 -19.91 3.87 -10.87
C ASP A 135 -20.78 4.68 -9.90
N SER A 136 -21.28 4.04 -8.84
CA SER A 136 -22.07 4.71 -7.80
C SER A 136 -21.31 5.76 -6.96
N TRP A 137 -19.98 5.84 -7.09
CA TRP A 137 -19.17 6.76 -6.28
C TRP A 137 -19.12 8.17 -6.87
N SER A 138 -19.09 9.16 -5.98
CA SER A 138 -19.00 10.56 -6.37
C SER A 138 -17.62 10.96 -6.89
N GLU A 139 -17.56 12.01 -7.71
CA GLU A 139 -16.32 12.66 -8.17
C GLU A 139 -15.39 13.05 -7.01
N TYR A 140 -15.95 13.48 -5.88
CA TYR A 140 -15.19 13.75 -4.66
C TYR A 140 -14.42 12.51 -4.17
N THR A 141 -15.03 11.32 -4.25
CA THR A 141 -14.39 10.07 -3.87
C THR A 141 -13.20 9.77 -4.76
N PHE A 142 -13.34 9.89 -6.08
CA PHE A 142 -12.22 9.69 -7.02
C PHE A 142 -11.10 10.70 -6.81
N LYS A 143 -11.42 11.98 -6.58
CA LYS A 143 -10.43 13.00 -6.23
C LYS A 143 -9.63 12.63 -4.98
N LYS A 144 -10.30 12.08 -3.95
CA LYS A 144 -9.63 11.63 -2.71
C LYS A 144 -8.81 10.35 -2.92
N LEU A 145 -9.32 9.39 -3.70
CA LEU A 145 -8.56 8.18 -4.05
C LEU A 145 -7.26 8.54 -4.78
N LYS A 146 -7.33 9.39 -5.81
CA LYS A 146 -6.15 9.91 -6.51
C LYS A 146 -5.13 10.55 -5.56
N GLN A 147 -5.58 11.42 -4.65
CA GLN A 147 -4.69 12.05 -3.66
C GLN A 147 -3.97 11.02 -2.79
N VAL A 148 -4.69 9.99 -2.33
CA VAL A 148 -4.09 8.95 -1.49
C VAL A 148 -3.16 8.04 -2.29
N TYR A 149 -3.50 7.67 -3.54
CA TYR A 149 -2.64 6.85 -4.38
C TYR A 149 -1.31 7.54 -4.63
N ILE A 150 -1.33 8.82 -5.01
CA ILE A 150 -0.12 9.64 -5.18
C ILE A 150 0.71 9.67 -3.88
N ARG A 151 0.06 9.88 -2.73
CA ARG A 151 0.75 9.90 -1.44
C ARG A 151 1.41 8.57 -1.12
N ILE A 152 0.71 7.45 -1.33
CA ILE A 152 1.26 6.10 -1.10
C ILE A 152 2.44 5.83 -2.02
N LEU A 153 2.32 6.13 -3.31
CA LEU A 153 3.42 5.98 -4.28
C LEU A 153 4.64 6.80 -3.88
N PHE A 154 4.43 8.06 -3.46
CA PHE A 154 5.53 8.93 -3.05
C PHE A 154 6.20 8.45 -1.76
N GLU A 155 5.42 8.14 -0.72
CA GLU A 155 5.99 7.71 0.56
C GLU A 155 6.66 6.32 0.49
N SER A 156 6.18 5.44 -0.40
CA SER A 156 6.81 4.15 -0.70
C SER A 156 8.08 4.28 -1.55
N GLY A 157 8.32 5.44 -2.16
CA GLY A 157 9.50 5.70 -2.98
C GLY A 157 9.34 5.30 -4.45
N LEU A 158 8.11 5.05 -4.91
CA LEU A 158 7.82 4.67 -6.31
C LEU A 158 7.68 5.86 -7.26
N ILE A 159 7.55 7.08 -6.73
CA ILE A 159 7.59 8.32 -7.51
C ILE A 159 8.44 9.40 -6.82
N ALA A 160 9.13 10.23 -7.61
CA ALA A 160 10.03 11.27 -7.11
C ALA A 160 9.30 12.54 -6.65
N ASN A 161 8.07 12.79 -7.14
CA ASN A 161 7.31 14.01 -6.89
C ASN A 161 5.80 13.75 -6.83
N GLN A 162 5.06 14.59 -6.10
CA GLN A 162 3.60 14.46 -5.93
C GLN A 162 2.77 15.34 -6.89
N LYS A 163 3.38 16.40 -7.43
CA LYS A 163 2.72 17.42 -8.26
C LYS A 163 3.27 17.40 -9.69
N GLY A 164 2.44 17.78 -10.65
CA GLY A 164 2.80 17.73 -12.06
C GLY A 164 2.85 16.30 -12.58
N ASP A 165 3.69 16.08 -13.60
CA ASP A 165 4.00 14.75 -14.11
C ASP A 165 4.89 14.03 -13.09
N ARG A 166 4.44 12.87 -12.61
CA ARG A 166 5.05 12.18 -11.47
C ARG A 166 6.04 11.16 -11.99
N GLU A 167 7.31 11.47 -11.85
CA GLU A 167 8.41 10.61 -12.31
C GLU A 167 8.43 9.32 -11.50
N ILE A 168 8.42 8.18 -12.20
CA ILE A 168 8.52 6.86 -11.60
C ILE A 168 9.98 6.59 -11.23
N VAL A 169 10.20 6.24 -9.97
CA VAL A 169 11.49 5.72 -9.49
C VAL A 169 11.39 4.20 -9.49
N LEU A 170 12.30 3.55 -10.22
CA LEU A 170 12.29 2.09 -10.34
C LEU A 170 12.60 1.46 -8.97
N PRO A 171 11.69 0.64 -8.42
CA PRO A 171 11.88 0.06 -7.11
C PRO A 171 12.94 -1.04 -7.11
N ILE A 172 13.66 -1.13 -6.00
CA ILE A 172 14.60 -2.21 -5.70
C ILE A 172 14.06 -2.97 -4.48
N ILE A 173 13.99 -4.29 -4.60
CA ILE A 173 13.59 -5.19 -3.53
C ILE A 173 14.67 -6.25 -3.34
N ASP A 174 14.93 -6.61 -2.08
CA ASP A 174 15.76 -7.74 -1.73
C ASP A 174 15.26 -9.03 -2.43
N SER A 175 16.18 -9.76 -3.07
CA SER A 175 15.84 -10.96 -3.84
C SER A 175 15.25 -12.07 -2.97
N GLU A 176 15.71 -12.23 -1.73
CA GLU A 176 15.18 -13.24 -0.80
C GLU A 176 13.71 -12.93 -0.47
N VAL A 177 13.39 -11.66 -0.24
CA VAL A 177 12.00 -11.22 0.00
C VAL A 177 11.14 -11.41 -1.23
N LYS A 178 11.63 -11.03 -2.41
CA LYS A 178 10.93 -11.22 -3.69
C LYS A 178 10.59 -12.69 -3.94
N ASP A 179 11.60 -13.56 -3.85
CA ASP A 179 11.46 -14.99 -4.12
C ASP A 179 10.56 -15.66 -3.09
N TYR A 180 10.59 -15.19 -1.84
CA TYR A 180 9.66 -15.65 -0.81
C TYR A 180 8.20 -15.32 -1.15
N ILE A 181 7.91 -14.07 -1.54
CA ILE A 181 6.54 -13.66 -1.92
C ILE A 181 6.08 -14.41 -3.18
N TYR A 182 6.98 -14.71 -4.11
CA TYR A 182 6.67 -15.58 -5.25
C TYR A 182 6.28 -16.99 -4.83
N LYS A 183 6.99 -17.59 -3.87
CA LYS A 183 6.67 -18.92 -3.33
C LYS A 183 5.32 -18.97 -2.60
N LEU A 184 4.85 -17.83 -2.06
CA LEU A 184 3.51 -17.71 -1.49
C LEU A 184 2.39 -17.67 -2.55
N GLY A 185 2.73 -17.59 -3.84
CA GLY A 185 1.75 -17.45 -4.93
C GLY A 185 1.39 -16.00 -5.25
N ASP A 186 2.01 -15.03 -4.59
CA ASP A 186 1.68 -13.61 -4.67
C ASP A 186 2.55 -12.83 -5.67
N LYS A 187 3.07 -13.53 -6.69
CA LYS A 187 3.92 -12.98 -7.77
C LYS A 187 3.27 -11.77 -8.45
N VAL A 188 1.96 -11.78 -8.65
CA VAL A 188 1.25 -10.71 -9.36
C VAL A 188 1.41 -9.34 -8.69
N TYR A 189 1.45 -9.29 -7.35
CA TYR A 189 1.61 -8.04 -6.60
C TYR A 189 3.01 -7.46 -6.78
N ILE A 190 4.02 -8.32 -6.67
CA ILE A 190 5.41 -7.91 -6.82
C ILE A 190 5.73 -7.53 -8.26
N ASN A 191 5.18 -8.24 -9.25
CA ASN A 191 5.32 -7.86 -10.65
C ASN A 191 4.69 -6.50 -10.94
N ALA A 192 3.54 -6.20 -10.34
CA ALA A 192 2.91 -4.88 -10.44
C ALA A 192 3.78 -3.77 -9.84
N ILE A 193 4.45 -4.03 -8.72
CA ILE A 193 5.39 -3.08 -8.10
C ILE A 193 6.66 -2.92 -8.95
N LEU A 194 7.24 -4.01 -9.45
CA LEU A 194 8.52 -3.96 -10.16
C LEU A 194 8.39 -3.57 -11.65
N GLY A 195 7.19 -3.51 -12.21
CA GLY A 195 7.00 -3.16 -13.61
C GLY A 195 7.47 -4.25 -14.57
N ILE A 196 7.38 -5.52 -14.17
CA ILE A 196 7.85 -6.67 -14.96
C ILE A 196 6.68 -7.49 -15.51
N THR A 197 6.85 -7.95 -16.74
CA THR A 197 6.03 -9.02 -17.33
C THR A 197 6.37 -10.36 -16.68
N GLU A 198 5.44 -11.33 -16.75
CA GLU A 198 5.61 -12.67 -16.16
C GLU A 198 6.98 -13.30 -16.38
#